data_AF-A0AAD0NW58-F1
#
_entry.id   AF-A0AAD0NW58-F1
#
_cell.length_a   1.000
_cell.length_b   1.000
_cell.length_c   1.000
_cell.angle_alpha   90.00
_cell.angle_beta   90.00
_cell.angle_gamma   90.00
#
_symmetry.space_group_name_H-M   'P 1'
#
loop_
_entity.id
_entity.type
_entity.pdbx_description
1 polymer ?
#
loop_
_entity_poly.entity_id
_entity_poly.type
_entity_poly.pdbx_seq_one_letter_code
_entity_poly.pdbx_strand_id
1 'polypeptide(L)'
;MPTEETAENPPPSSPVSTLDAFASVTLGLVHAVLALITVAAAALTAFVTDACAYEACGSPVWTEVAVGVGIGSAIVLLAVSVTLVVRRVRRGLPAWPAAAWCCAIQLVMIFVVLEIGSQAGTLD
;
A
#
# COMPACT_ATOMS: atom_id res chain seq x y z
N MET A 1 -48.43 29.95 -14.14
CA MET A 1 -47.03 30.38 -14.23
C MET A 1 -46.16 29.16 -13.97
N PRO A 2 -45.44 28.61 -14.95
CA PRO A 2 -44.48 27.56 -14.70
C PRO A 2 -43.14 28.21 -14.30
N THR A 3 -42.58 27.79 -13.17
CA THR A 3 -41.23 28.14 -12.74
C THR A 3 -40.23 27.38 -13.61
N GLU A 4 -39.49 28.10 -14.46
CA GLU A 4 -38.30 27.57 -15.14
C GLU A 4 -37.28 27.18 -14.07
N GLU A 5 -37.16 25.88 -13.86
CA GLU A 5 -36.08 25.26 -13.11
C GLU A 5 -34.82 25.43 -13.96
N THR A 6 -34.00 26.44 -13.63
CA THR A 6 -32.68 26.64 -14.22
C THR A 6 -31.86 25.40 -13.90
N ALA A 7 -31.80 24.48 -14.88
CA ALA A 7 -30.88 23.36 -14.86
C ALA A 7 -29.45 23.92 -14.87
N GLU A 8 -28.91 24.12 -13.67
CA GLU A 8 -27.53 24.52 -13.45
C GLU A 8 -26.65 23.38 -13.99
N ASN A 9 -26.13 23.59 -15.20
CA ASN A 9 -25.17 22.67 -15.78
C ASN A 9 -24.00 22.53 -14.80
N PRO A 10 -23.64 21.30 -14.38
CA PRO A 10 -22.51 21.12 -13.49
C PRO A 10 -21.27 21.76 -14.14
N PRO A 11 -20.44 22.47 -13.36
CA PRO A 11 -19.26 23.14 -13.90
C PRO A 11 -18.41 22.13 -14.66
N PRO A 12 -17.81 22.52 -15.81
CA PRO A 12 -16.98 21.62 -16.60
C PRO A 12 -15.87 21.07 -15.71
N SER A 13 -15.85 19.76 -15.53
CA SER A 13 -14.80 19.04 -14.83
C SER A 13 -13.46 19.44 -15.45
N SER A 14 -12.61 20.14 -14.69
CA SER A 14 -11.32 20.58 -15.20
C SER A 14 -10.55 19.36 -15.74
N PRO A 15 -9.95 19.46 -16.94
CA PRO A 15 -9.16 18.37 -17.48
C PRO A 15 -8.07 18.00 -16.47
N VAL A 16 -7.92 16.70 -16.19
CA VAL A 16 -6.88 16.18 -15.31
C VAL A 16 -5.55 16.77 -15.77
N SER A 17 -4.96 17.62 -14.94
CA SER A 17 -3.70 18.28 -15.26
C SER A 17 -2.63 17.21 -15.51
N THR A 18 -1.81 17.39 -16.53
CA THR A 18 -0.68 16.50 -16.86
C THR A 18 0.21 16.26 -15.64
N LEU A 19 0.27 17.24 -14.73
CA LEU A 19 0.97 17.16 -13.45
C LEU A 19 0.33 16.15 -12.48
N ASP A 20 -1.00 16.08 -12.39
CA ASP A 20 -1.71 15.13 -11.53
C ASP A 20 -1.58 13.70 -12.06
N ALA A 21 -1.63 13.53 -13.39
CA ALA A 21 -1.36 12.25 -14.03
C ALA A 21 0.07 11.78 -13.75
N PHE A 22 1.07 12.65 -13.95
CA PHE A 22 2.47 12.34 -13.66
C PHE A 22 2.68 11.97 -12.18
N ALA A 23 2.21 12.80 -11.25
CA ALA A 23 2.32 12.55 -9.82
C ALA A 23 1.67 11.23 -9.41
N SER A 24 0.49 10.93 -9.94
CA SER A 24 -0.22 9.67 -9.66
C SER A 24 0.53 8.45 -10.18
N VAL A 25 1.14 8.53 -11.37
CA VAL A 25 1.95 7.45 -11.93
C VAL A 25 3.24 7.24 -11.13
N THR A 26 3.96 8.32 -10.80
CA THR A 26 5.18 8.25 -10.00
C THR A 26 4.90 7.68 -8.61
N LEU A 27 3.84 8.14 -7.93
CA LEU A 27 3.43 7.60 -6.64
C LEU A 27 2.99 6.13 -6.76
N GLY A 28 2.33 5.74 -7.85
CA GLY A 28 1.99 4.35 -8.13
C GLY A 28 3.22 3.46 -8.27
N LEU A 29 4.26 3.92 -8.99
CA LEU A 29 5.54 3.22 -9.11
C LEU A 29 6.24 3.09 -7.76
N VAL A 30 6.29 4.17 -6.98
CA VAL A 30 6.84 4.16 -5.62
C VAL A 30 6.08 3.15 -4.75
N HIS A 31 4.76 3.12 -4.83
CA HIS A 31 3.95 2.19 -4.07
C HIS A 31 4.24 0.72 -4.46
N ALA A 32 4.39 0.43 -5.75
CA ALA A 32 4.77 -0.90 -6.22
C ALA A 32 6.14 -1.33 -5.68
N VAL A 33 7.12 -0.42 -5.66
CA VAL A 33 8.44 -0.68 -5.06
C VAL A 33 8.32 -0.94 -3.56
N LEU A 34 7.54 -0.13 -2.83
CA LEU A 34 7.31 -0.33 -1.40
C LEU A 34 6.62 -1.66 -1.10
N ALA A 35 5.65 -2.07 -1.92
CA ALA A 35 5.02 -3.38 -1.81
C ALA A 35 6.04 -4.52 -1.99
N LEU A 36 6.94 -4.42 -2.98
CA LEU A 36 8.03 -5.38 -3.17
C LEU A 36 8.98 -5.41 -1.98
N ILE A 37 9.36 -4.25 -1.43
CA ILE A 37 10.20 -4.17 -0.22
C ILE A 37 9.50 -4.85 0.97
N THR A 38 8.19 -4.68 1.10
CA THR A 38 7.41 -5.31 2.18
C THR A 38 7.41 -6.83 2.05
N VAL A 39 7.21 -7.34 0.82
CA VAL A 39 7.29 -8.78 0.53
C VAL A 39 8.70 -9.31 0.77
N ALA A 40 9.74 -8.57 0.37
CA ALA A 40 11.12 -8.95 0.61
C ALA A 40 11.45 -8.98 2.11
N ALA A 41 11.02 -7.99 2.88
CA ALA A 41 11.19 -7.97 4.34
C ALA A 41 10.50 -9.17 4.98
N ALA A 42 9.25 -9.46 4.59
CA ALA A 42 8.53 -10.65 5.03
C ALA A 42 9.28 -11.95 4.68
N ALA A 43 9.76 -12.11 3.46
CA ALA A 43 10.52 -13.30 3.06
C ALA A 43 11.83 -13.44 3.84
N LEU A 44 12.53 -12.33 4.08
CA LEU A 44 13.76 -12.32 4.87
C LEU A 44 13.51 -12.79 6.30
N THR A 45 12.39 -12.42 6.92
CA THR A 45 12.06 -12.95 8.27
C THR A 45 11.98 -14.48 8.28
N ALA A 46 11.43 -15.08 7.21
CA ALA A 46 11.41 -16.54 7.08
C ALA A 46 12.80 -17.16 6.92
N PHE A 47 13.66 -16.56 6.08
CA PHE A 47 15.02 -17.05 5.87
C PHE A 47 15.90 -16.93 7.11
N VAL A 48 15.78 -15.84 7.88
CA VAL A 48 16.54 -15.67 9.12
C VAL A 48 16.12 -16.72 10.15
N THR A 49 14.83 -17.03 10.23
CA THR A 49 14.31 -18.04 11.16
C THR A 49 14.64 -19.48 10.76
N ASP A 50 15.07 -19.75 9.52
CA ASP A 50 15.56 -21.08 9.12
C ASP A 50 16.94 -21.38 9.73
N ALA A 51 17.78 -20.35 9.93
CA ALA A 51 19.04 -20.51 10.65
C ALA A 51 18.83 -20.95 12.12
N CYS A 52 17.71 -20.54 12.70
CA CYS A 52 17.25 -20.97 14.01
C CYS A 52 16.73 -22.41 14.06
N ALA A 53 16.68 -23.17 12.96
CA ALA A 53 16.30 -24.58 13.01
C ALA A 53 17.25 -25.43 13.89
N TYR A 54 18.47 -24.94 14.14
CA TYR A 54 19.50 -25.62 14.92
C TYR A 54 19.65 -25.09 16.36
N GLU A 55 18.97 -24.01 16.73
CA GLU A 55 19.02 -23.38 18.06
C GLU A 55 17.61 -23.02 18.57
N ALA A 56 17.43 -22.88 19.89
CA ALA A 56 16.12 -22.53 20.45
C ALA A 56 15.81 -21.03 20.25
N CYS A 57 15.43 -20.62 19.05
CA CYS A 57 14.84 -19.29 18.81
C CYS A 57 13.35 -19.27 19.16
N GLY A 58 12.72 -18.09 19.07
CA GLY A 58 11.34 -17.83 19.49
C GLY A 58 10.26 -18.69 18.82
N SER A 59 9.00 -18.33 19.03
CA SER A 59 7.89 -19.13 18.50
C SER A 59 7.79 -19.00 16.97
N PRO A 60 7.80 -20.11 16.20
CA PRO A 60 7.75 -20.08 14.74
C PRO A 60 6.43 -19.52 14.18
N VAL A 61 5.39 -19.46 15.03
CA VAL A 61 4.09 -18.87 14.69
C VAL A 61 4.24 -17.39 14.30
N TRP A 62 5.17 -16.66 14.92
CA TRP A 62 5.37 -15.24 14.60
C TRP A 62 5.96 -15.03 13.21
N THR A 63 6.77 -15.97 12.70
CA THR A 63 7.26 -15.95 11.32
C THR A 63 6.12 -16.11 10.32
N GLU A 64 5.24 -17.09 10.53
CA GLU A 64 4.09 -17.32 9.65
C GLU A 64 3.16 -16.11 9.63
N VAL A 65 2.94 -15.49 10.79
CA VAL A 65 2.17 -14.24 10.91
C VAL A 65 2.87 -13.09 10.21
N ALA A 66 4.19 -12.89 10.39
CA ALA A 66 4.95 -11.83 9.71
C ALA A 66 4.88 -11.98 8.18
N VAL A 67 5.06 -13.19 7.67
CA VAL A 67 4.98 -13.50 6.25
C VAL A 67 3.57 -13.26 5.71
N GLY A 68 2.56 -13.81 6.39
CA GLY A 68 1.17 -13.67 5.99
C GLY A 68 0.69 -12.22 6.00
N VAL A 69 1.02 -11.47 7.06
CA VAL A 69 0.70 -10.04 7.19
C VAL A 69 1.45 -9.22 6.14
N GLY A 70 2.75 -9.48 5.93
CA GLY A 70 3.56 -8.73 4.97
C GLY A 70 3.10 -8.92 3.53
N ILE A 71 2.91 -10.17 3.09
CA ILE A 71 2.46 -10.47 1.72
C ILE A 71 1.01 -10.03 1.53
N GLY A 72 0.14 -10.37 2.49
CA GLY A 72 -1.28 -10.04 2.42
C GLY A 72 -1.52 -8.53 2.39
N SER A 73 -0.85 -7.77 3.26
CA SER A 73 -0.98 -6.31 3.28
C SER A 73 -0.45 -5.66 2.00
N ALA A 74 0.70 -6.09 1.48
CA ALA A 74 1.25 -5.56 0.24
C ALA A 74 0.29 -5.76 -0.95
N ILE A 75 -0.31 -6.95 -1.10
CA ILE A 75 -1.27 -7.22 -2.18
C ILE A 75 -2.53 -6.39 -2.01
N VAL A 76 -3.11 -6.37 -0.81
CA VAL A 76 -4.36 -5.66 -0.54
C VAL A 76 -4.18 -4.15 -0.71
N LEU A 77 -3.12 -3.57 -0.16
CA LEU A 77 -2.85 -2.13 -0.26
C LEU A 77 -2.59 -1.71 -1.71
N LEU A 78 -1.85 -2.51 -2.48
CA LEU A 78 -1.64 -2.25 -3.90
C LEU A 78 -2.98 -2.26 -4.67
N ALA A 79 -3.83 -3.27 -4.44
CA ALA A 79 -5.14 -3.36 -5.08
C ALA A 79 -6.06 -2.19 -4.71
N VAL A 80 -6.06 -1.78 -3.43
CA VAL A 80 -6.81 -0.62 -2.94
C VAL A 80 -6.30 0.66 -3.59
N SER A 81 -4.98 0.86 -3.63
CA SER A 81 -4.36 2.02 -4.27
C SER A 81 -4.77 2.15 -5.74
N VAL A 82 -4.63 1.07 -6.53
CA VAL A 82 -5.04 1.05 -7.94
C VAL A 82 -6.53 1.37 -8.06
N THR A 83 -7.38 0.75 -7.23
CA THR A 83 -8.83 0.98 -7.26
C THR A 83 -9.19 2.43 -6.94
N LEU A 84 -8.55 3.05 -5.94
CA LEU A 84 -8.80 4.44 -5.55
C LEU A 84 -8.34 5.42 -6.63
N VAL A 85 -7.17 5.20 -7.22
CA VAL A 85 -6.64 6.01 -8.33
C VAL A 85 -7.59 5.94 -9.52
N VAL A 86 -7.96 4.73 -9.97
CA VAL A 86 -8.89 4.56 -11.11
C VAL A 86 -10.24 5.21 -10.84
N ARG A 87 -10.80 5.05 -9.62
CA ARG A 87 -12.08 5.68 -9.25
C ARG A 87 -12.00 7.20 -9.24
N ARG A 88 -10.91 7.79 -8.75
CA ARG A 88 -10.72 9.25 -8.71
C ARG A 88 -10.51 9.83 -10.10
N VAL A 89 -9.69 9.20 -10.93
CA VAL A 89 -9.49 9.59 -12.34
C VAL A 89 -10.82 9.56 -13.10
N ARG A 90 -11.63 8.49 -12.94
CA ARG A 90 -12.97 8.39 -13.56
C ARG A 90 -13.95 9.48 -13.09
N ARG A 91 -13.75 10.05 -11.91
CA ARG A 91 -14.58 11.12 -11.34
C ARG A 91 -14.02 12.52 -11.63
N GLY A 92 -12.91 12.65 -12.36
CA GLY A 92 -12.24 13.93 -12.59
C GLY A 92 -11.66 14.55 -11.31
N LEU A 93 -11.40 13.74 -10.28
CA LEU A 93 -10.83 14.18 -9.01
C LEU A 93 -9.31 13.91 -8.98
N PRO A 94 -8.53 14.74 -8.27
CA PRO A 94 -7.08 14.53 -8.14
C PRO A 94 -6.79 13.18 -7.49
N ALA A 95 -6.01 12.34 -8.17
CA ALA A 95 -5.72 10.98 -7.74
C ALA A 95 -4.46 10.89 -6.86
N TRP A 96 -3.55 11.86 -6.96
CA TRP A 96 -2.29 11.89 -6.22
C TRP A 96 -2.45 11.79 -4.68
N PRO A 97 -3.46 12.38 -4.00
CA PRO A 97 -3.55 12.29 -2.55
C PRO A 97 -3.82 10.86 -2.10
N ALA A 98 -4.65 10.13 -2.86
CA ALA A 98 -4.98 8.74 -2.53
C ALA A 98 -3.75 7.83 -2.65
N ALA A 99 -2.95 8.03 -3.70
CA ALA A 99 -1.70 7.29 -3.90
C ALA A 99 -0.69 7.61 -2.78
N ALA A 100 -0.54 8.88 -2.39
CA ALA A 100 0.35 9.30 -1.31
C ALA A 100 -0.03 8.66 0.05
N TRP A 101 -1.33 8.63 0.38
CA TRP A 101 -1.82 7.96 1.59
C TRP A 101 -1.52 6.45 1.59
N CYS A 102 -1.67 5.78 0.44
CA CYS A 102 -1.34 4.36 0.34
C CYS A 102 0.16 4.11 0.55
N CYS A 103 1.03 4.95 -0.03
CA CYS A 103 2.47 4.88 0.23
C CYS A 103 2.80 5.05 1.73
N ALA A 104 2.17 6.01 2.40
CA ALA A 104 2.39 6.24 3.83
C ALA A 104 1.98 5.02 4.67
N ILE A 105 0.83 4.42 4.37
CA ILE A 105 0.37 3.19 5.03
C ILE A 105 1.34 2.03 4.75
N GLN A 106 1.82 1.89 3.51
CA GLN A 106 2.76 0.84 3.15
C GLN A 106 4.09 0.97 3.91
N LEU A 107 4.58 2.20 4.11
CA LEU A 107 5.77 2.44 4.94
C LEU A 107 5.55 1.97 6.38
N VAL A 108 4.39 2.27 6.97
CA VAL A 108 4.04 1.77 8.31
C VAL A 108 4.00 0.25 8.34
N MET A 109 3.44 -0.39 7.31
CA MET A 109 3.38 -1.86 7.24
C MET A 109 4.75 -2.51 7.20
N ILE A 110 5.75 -1.89 6.56
CA ILE A 110 7.14 -2.40 6.58
C ILE A 110 7.65 -2.50 8.03
N PHE A 111 7.47 -1.44 8.83
CA PHE A 111 7.86 -1.46 10.25
C PHE A 111 7.10 -2.52 11.04
N VAL A 112 5.77 -2.64 10.83
CA VAL A 112 4.95 -3.65 11.50
C VAL A 112 5.46 -5.07 11.20
N VAL A 113 5.78 -5.38 9.94
CA VAL A 113 6.30 -6.70 9.54
C VAL A 113 7.63 -6.99 10.20
N LEU A 114 8.54 -6.01 10.25
CA LEU A 114 9.84 -6.16 10.92
C LEU A 114 9.69 -6.39 12.42
N GLU A 115 8.79 -5.68 13.08
CA GLU A 115 8.50 -5.85 14.51
C GLU A 115 7.82 -7.17 14.83
N ILE A 116 6.93 -7.67 13.97
CA ILE A 116 6.39 -9.03 14.13
C ILE A 116 7.52 -10.07 13.92
N GLY A 117 8.39 -9.83 12.94
CA GLY A 117 9.54 -10.68 12.65
C GLY A 117 10.54 -10.76 13.80
N SER A 118 10.78 -9.66 14.53
CA SER A 118 11.70 -9.66 15.68
C SER A 118 11.23 -10.58 16.83
N GLN A 119 9.91 -10.77 16.96
CA GLN A 119 9.31 -11.70 17.94
C GLN A 119 9.55 -13.18 17.59
N ALA A 120 9.93 -13.49 16.35
CA ALA A 120 10.28 -14.85 15.94
C ALA A 120 11.69 -15.28 16.42
N GLY A 121 12.49 -14.35 16.94
CA GLY A 121 13.85 -14.58 17.45
C GLY A 121 14.84 -13.56 16.90
N THR A 122 15.70 -13.01 17.76
CA THR A 122 16.75 -12.07 17.37
C THR A 122 18.07 -12.81 17.10
N LEU A 123 18.82 -12.33 16.10
CA LEU A 123 20.26 -12.61 15.97
C LEU A 123 20.98 -11.72 16.99
N ASP A 124 20.91 -12.04 18.28
CA ASP A 124 21.80 -11.47 19.30
C ASP A 124 22.80 -12.53 19.79
#